data_AF-A0A852IYY5-F1
#
_entry.id   AF-A0A852IYY5-F1
#
_cell.length_a   1.000
_cell.length_b   1.000
_cell.length_c   1.000
_cell.angle_alpha   90.00
_cell.angle_beta   90.00
_cell.angle_gamma   90.00
#
_symmetry.space_group_name_H-M   'P 1'
#
loop_
_entity.id
_entity.type
_entity.pdbx_description
1 polymer ?
#
loop_
_entity_poly.entity_id
_entity_poly.type
_entity_poly.pdbx_seq_one_letter_code
_entity_poly.pdbx_strand_id
1 'polypeptide(L)'
;MEAPQCEQRITKVSLAEVLRCFQQPISEEQAWAICFQCCCKMEQLTRGLSPSLHTVFIKGAGSIFLHDDGSASFKVYRKSGKSVLLEYLGVVIYEALDWGIDDKLERELSDPLEKLLCLMLKLDEKPMKPAVTLQDVIKVCEEHLSRPSEASSHYEMTCRNLFTDYIELQNLVTIIQTSREVHLRSPLSFYSQCLHTLTYCTRNGIPSQSIICELQNGVKLRKSTERPRRCPPPKECIPSPYELLLDDIQHKRYTLRKVSDY
;
A
#
# COMPACT_ATOMS: atom_id res chain seq x y z
N MET A 1 -24.65 -29.61 13.50
CA MET A 1 -24.20 -28.22 13.70
C MET A 1 -22.70 -28.22 13.49
N GLU A 2 -22.25 -27.88 12.29
CA GLU A 2 -20.84 -27.61 12.05
C GLU A 2 -20.50 -26.27 12.70
N ALA A 3 -19.42 -26.24 13.48
CA ALA A 3 -18.94 -25.04 14.14
C ALA A 3 -18.59 -23.98 13.07
N PRO A 4 -18.87 -22.68 13.31
CA PRO A 4 -18.43 -21.63 12.41
C PRO A 4 -16.90 -21.68 12.34
N GLN A 5 -16.37 -21.84 11.13
CA GLN A 5 -14.94 -21.68 10.86
C GLN A 5 -14.54 -20.29 11.38
N CYS A 6 -13.73 -20.27 12.42
CA CYS A 6 -13.13 -19.04 12.91
C CYS A 6 -12.31 -18.45 11.75
N GLU A 7 -12.81 -17.35 11.14
CA GLU A 7 -12.03 -16.57 10.19
C GLU A 7 -10.71 -16.21 10.86
N GLN A 8 -9.62 -16.82 10.40
CA GLN A 8 -8.30 -16.55 10.94
C GLN A 8 -7.97 -15.09 10.62
N ARG A 9 -8.07 -14.23 11.64
CA ARG A 9 -7.68 -12.83 11.53
C ARG A 9 -6.20 -12.79 11.16
N ILE A 10 -5.89 -12.25 9.98
CA ILE A 10 -4.52 -12.01 9.54
C ILE A 10 -3.94 -10.96 10.49
N THR A 11 -2.88 -11.31 11.22
CA THR A 11 -2.20 -10.41 12.17
C THR A 11 -0.84 -9.93 11.67
N LYS A 12 -0.34 -10.52 10.58
CA LYS A 12 0.91 -10.11 9.95
C LYS A 12 0.94 -10.43 8.46
N VAL A 13 1.70 -9.66 7.71
CA VAL A 13 1.93 -9.82 6.27
C VAL A 13 3.42 -9.65 5.97
N SER A 14 3.97 -10.41 5.03
CA SER A 14 5.34 -10.20 4.58
C SER A 14 5.46 -9.01 3.63
N LEU A 15 6.59 -8.31 3.66
CA LEU A 15 6.86 -7.19 2.73
C LEU A 15 6.78 -7.65 1.26
N ALA A 16 7.17 -8.89 0.96
CA ALA A 16 7.00 -9.46 -0.37
C ALA A 16 5.53 -9.63 -0.79
N GLU A 17 4.62 -9.92 0.14
CA GLU A 17 3.18 -9.96 -0.15
C GLU A 17 2.62 -8.56 -0.40
N VAL A 18 3.07 -7.57 0.38
CA VAL A 18 2.69 -6.16 0.17
C VAL A 18 3.12 -5.67 -1.21
N LEU A 19 4.39 -5.85 -1.59
CA LEU A 19 4.92 -5.48 -2.90
C LEU A 19 4.14 -6.15 -4.04
N ARG A 20 3.85 -7.46 -3.92
CA ARG A 20 3.04 -8.20 -4.91
C ARG A 20 1.58 -7.75 -4.95
N CYS A 21 1.00 -7.38 -3.83
CA CYS A 21 -0.38 -6.93 -3.73
C CYS A 21 -0.55 -5.56 -4.40
N PHE A 22 0.37 -4.64 -4.12
CA PHE A 22 0.28 -3.26 -4.62
C PHE A 22 0.87 -3.07 -6.01
N GLN A 23 1.72 -3.99 -6.47
CA GLN A 23 2.41 -3.88 -7.77
C GLN A 23 3.17 -2.56 -7.92
N GLN A 24 3.75 -2.08 -6.81
CA GLN A 24 4.53 -0.86 -6.75
C GLN A 24 5.61 -1.00 -5.66
N PRO A 25 6.75 -0.30 -5.80
CA PRO A 25 7.73 -0.24 -4.73
C PRO A 25 7.18 0.51 -3.52
N ILE A 26 7.84 0.34 -2.37
CA ILE A 26 7.50 1.13 -1.18
C ILE A 26 7.87 2.61 -1.38
N SER A 27 7.19 3.49 -0.64
CA SER A 27 7.58 4.89 -0.53
C SER A 27 8.83 5.05 0.35
N GLU A 28 9.50 6.19 0.25
CA GLU A 28 10.63 6.50 1.14
C GLU A 28 10.20 6.51 2.61
N GLU A 29 9.05 7.09 2.92
CA GLU A 29 8.51 7.12 4.28
C GLU A 29 8.24 5.70 4.84
N GLN A 30 7.74 4.79 3.99
CA GLN A 30 7.57 3.39 4.35
C GLN A 30 8.92 2.70 4.57
N ALA A 31 9.94 3.02 3.77
CA ALA A 31 11.29 2.51 3.95
C ALA A 31 11.90 2.95 5.28
N TRP A 32 11.77 4.24 5.64
CA TRP A 32 12.18 4.77 6.96
C TRP A 32 11.48 4.03 8.10
N ALA A 33 10.16 3.85 8.00
CA ALA A 33 9.37 3.18 9.02
C ALA A 33 9.77 1.72 9.23
N ILE A 34 9.90 0.96 8.13
CA ILE A 34 10.32 -0.44 8.17
C ILE A 34 11.74 -0.56 8.73
N CYS A 35 12.65 0.32 8.32
CA CYS A 35 14.03 0.38 8.80
C CYS A 35 14.06 0.58 10.32
N PHE A 36 13.39 1.63 10.80
CA PHE A 36 13.34 1.98 12.22
C PHE A 36 12.77 0.84 13.06
N GLN A 37 11.59 0.32 12.69
CA GLN A 37 10.93 -0.76 13.42
C GLN A 37 11.79 -2.04 13.46
N CYS A 38 12.41 -2.40 12.34
CA CYS A 38 13.32 -3.55 12.30
C CYS A 38 14.57 -3.33 13.16
N CYS A 39 15.19 -2.14 13.13
CA CYS A 39 16.37 -1.83 13.94
C CYS A 39 16.04 -1.84 15.45
N CYS A 40 14.92 -1.26 15.85
CA CYS A 40 14.40 -1.34 17.22
C CYS A 40 14.19 -2.79 17.66
N LYS A 41 13.63 -3.63 16.78
CA LYS A 41 13.45 -5.06 17.07
C LYS A 41 14.78 -5.81 17.18
N MET A 42 15.75 -5.52 16.33
CA MET A 42 17.11 -6.06 16.41
C MET A 42 17.76 -5.71 17.74
N GLU A 43 17.63 -4.46 18.18
CA GLU A 43 18.18 -4.02 19.46
C GLU A 43 17.56 -4.80 20.64
N GLN A 44 16.24 -4.95 20.67
CA GLN A 44 15.56 -5.74 21.70
C GLN A 44 16.09 -7.18 21.76
N LEU A 45 16.33 -7.80 20.60
CA LEU A 45 16.92 -9.13 20.52
C LEU A 45 18.36 -9.15 21.06
N THR A 46 19.18 -8.14 20.77
CA THR A 46 20.54 -8.06 21.29
C THR A 46 20.61 -7.86 22.82
N ARG A 47 19.61 -7.21 23.43
CA ARG A 47 19.53 -7.04 24.89
C ARG A 47 19.04 -8.30 25.62
N GLY A 48 18.26 -9.15 24.96
CA GLY A 48 17.65 -10.36 25.55
C GLY A 48 18.40 -11.68 25.25
N LEU A 49 19.27 -11.72 24.24
CA LEU A 49 20.05 -12.91 23.88
C LEU A 49 21.49 -12.84 24.40
N SER A 50 22.01 -13.98 24.87
CA SER A 50 23.45 -14.17 25.10
C SER A 50 24.26 -13.88 23.82
N PRO A 51 25.56 -13.52 23.91
CA PRO A 51 26.36 -12.97 22.79
C PRO A 51 26.59 -13.93 21.61
N SER A 52 26.06 -15.15 21.65
CA SER A 52 26.20 -16.18 20.62
C SER A 52 25.13 -16.08 19.54
N LEU A 53 24.89 -14.88 18.99
CA LEU A 53 24.25 -14.77 17.67
C LEU A 53 25.27 -15.17 16.61
N HIS A 54 25.38 -16.49 16.44
CA HIS A 54 26.03 -17.12 15.31
C HIS A 54 25.40 -16.60 14.01
N THR A 55 26.08 -15.67 13.34
CA THR A 55 26.12 -15.57 11.87
C THR A 55 24.75 -15.71 11.19
N VAL A 56 23.85 -14.75 11.48
CA VAL A 56 22.49 -14.73 10.93
C VAL A 56 22.31 -13.69 9.80
N PHE A 57 21.34 -13.93 8.92
CA PHE A 57 20.95 -13.02 7.84
C PHE A 57 19.44 -13.02 7.58
N ILE A 58 18.95 -11.97 6.89
CA ILE A 58 17.57 -11.84 6.39
C ILE A 58 17.55 -12.26 4.92
N LYS A 59 16.58 -13.08 4.53
CA LYS A 59 16.44 -13.56 3.15
C LYS A 59 15.34 -12.80 2.41
N GLY A 60 15.69 -11.65 1.83
CA GLY A 60 14.79 -10.86 0.97
C GLY A 60 13.56 -10.28 1.70
N ALA A 61 12.71 -9.58 0.95
CA ALA A 61 11.47 -8.99 1.46
C ALA A 61 10.47 -10.01 2.04
N GLY A 62 10.55 -11.28 1.64
CA GLY A 62 9.70 -12.35 2.21
C GLY A 62 10.05 -12.72 3.65
N SER A 63 11.16 -12.20 4.18
CA SER A 63 11.59 -12.42 5.55
C SER A 63 11.30 -11.24 6.47
N ILE A 64 10.77 -10.13 5.97
CA ILE A 64 10.31 -8.98 6.75
C ILE A 64 8.79 -9.05 6.87
N PHE A 65 8.26 -8.83 8.05
CA PHE A 65 6.83 -8.89 8.36
C PHE A 65 6.37 -7.59 9.01
N LEU A 66 5.26 -7.05 8.51
CA LEU A 66 4.48 -5.97 9.11
C LEU A 66 3.33 -6.59 9.90
N HIS A 67 3.06 -6.06 11.08
CA HIS A 67 1.99 -6.54 11.97
C HIS A 67 0.83 -5.54 12.03
N ASP A 68 -0.33 -6.01 12.49
CA ASP A 68 -1.53 -5.19 12.65
C ASP A 68 -1.40 -4.12 13.75
N ASP A 69 -0.46 -4.31 14.69
CA ASP A 69 -0.10 -3.31 15.70
C ASP A 69 0.85 -2.22 15.20
N GLY A 70 1.36 -2.32 13.96
CA GLY A 70 2.32 -1.38 13.39
C GLY A 70 3.79 -1.69 13.70
N SER A 71 4.07 -2.79 14.42
CA SER A 71 5.44 -3.26 14.58
C SER A 71 5.95 -3.94 13.32
N ALA A 72 7.28 -4.00 13.16
CA ALA A 72 7.93 -4.82 12.15
C ALA A 72 8.79 -5.91 12.81
N SER A 73 8.83 -7.08 12.18
CA SER A 73 9.67 -8.19 12.61
C SER A 73 10.31 -8.86 11.40
N PHE A 74 11.28 -9.73 11.64
CA PHE A 74 11.95 -10.45 10.58
C PHE A 74 12.32 -11.87 10.97
N LYS A 75 12.40 -12.75 9.98
CA LYS A 75 12.92 -14.10 10.13
C LYS A 75 14.40 -14.12 9.80
N VAL A 76 15.19 -14.62 10.75
CA VAL A 76 16.63 -14.80 10.59
C VAL A 76 16.98 -16.24 10.18
N TYR A 77 18.02 -16.37 9.37
CA TYR A 77 18.57 -17.65 8.91
C TYR A 77 20.03 -17.74 9.31
N ARG A 78 20.50 -18.94 9.68
CA ARG A 78 21.89 -19.20 10.06
C ARG A 78 22.75 -19.43 8.81
N LYS A 79 23.92 -18.82 8.75
CA LYS A 79 24.95 -19.00 7.70
C LYS A 79 26.32 -19.13 8.37
N SER A 80 27.35 -19.68 7.74
CA SER A 80 28.73 -19.56 8.24
C SER A 80 29.33 -18.22 7.77
N GLY A 81 29.87 -17.37 8.66
CA GLY A 81 30.46 -16.08 8.24
C GLY A 81 30.56 -15.01 9.32
N LYS A 82 30.45 -13.73 8.94
CA LYS A 82 30.25 -12.61 9.88
C LYS A 82 28.75 -12.29 9.96
N SER A 83 28.25 -11.94 11.15
CA SER A 83 26.88 -11.44 11.30
C SER A 83 26.79 -10.03 10.73
N VAL A 84 26.02 -9.86 9.66
CA VAL A 84 25.85 -8.57 8.95
C VAL A 84 24.37 -8.29 8.74
N LEU A 85 23.57 -8.54 9.78
CA LEU A 85 22.12 -8.43 9.76
C LEU A 85 21.64 -7.03 9.32
N LEU A 86 22.38 -5.99 9.70
CA LEU A 86 22.11 -4.60 9.30
C LEU A 86 22.34 -4.37 7.80
N GLU A 87 23.41 -4.92 7.22
CA GLU A 87 23.68 -4.83 5.78
C GLU A 87 22.59 -5.55 4.99
N TYR A 88 22.18 -6.76 5.43
CA TYR A 88 21.07 -7.47 4.79
C TYR A 88 19.75 -6.71 4.89
N LEU A 89 19.47 -6.05 6.01
CA LEU A 89 18.28 -5.20 6.11
C LEU A 89 18.35 -4.04 5.10
N GLY A 90 19.51 -3.39 4.98
CA GLY A 90 19.73 -2.33 3.99
C GLY A 90 19.50 -2.81 2.56
N VAL A 91 19.99 -4.00 2.20
CA VAL A 91 19.75 -4.62 0.89
C VAL A 91 18.27 -4.82 0.64
N VAL A 92 17.55 -5.41 1.60
CA VAL A 92 16.12 -5.70 1.44
C VAL A 92 15.27 -4.42 1.32
N ILE A 93 15.64 -3.35 2.04
CA ILE A 93 14.95 -2.07 1.93
C ILE A 93 15.20 -1.45 0.54
N TYR A 94 16.44 -1.47 0.05
CA TYR A 94 16.76 -1.00 -1.29
C TYR A 94 16.00 -1.81 -2.36
N GLU A 95 16.01 -3.13 -2.28
CA GLU A 95 15.25 -4.01 -3.19
C GLU A 95 13.73 -3.71 -3.17
N ALA A 96 13.18 -3.32 -2.02
CA ALA A 96 11.77 -2.95 -1.90
C ALA A 96 11.48 -1.56 -2.49
N LEU A 97 12.42 -0.63 -2.40
CA LEU A 97 12.36 0.69 -3.05
C LEU A 97 12.54 0.58 -4.56
N ASP A 98 13.37 -0.36 -5.01
CA ASP A 98 13.68 -0.58 -6.43
C ASP A 98 12.75 -1.62 -7.10
N TRP A 99 11.72 -2.06 -6.37
CA TRP A 99 10.83 -3.12 -6.85
C TRP A 99 10.11 -2.72 -8.15
N GLY A 100 10.23 -3.58 -9.16
CA GLY A 100 9.53 -3.43 -10.43
C GLY A 100 10.17 -2.43 -11.40
N ILE A 101 11.37 -1.92 -11.09
CA ILE A 101 12.18 -1.09 -11.98
C ILE A 101 13.05 -1.99 -12.87
N ASP A 102 13.28 -1.57 -14.12
CA ASP A 102 14.14 -2.28 -15.08
C ASP A 102 15.62 -2.11 -14.70
N ASP A 103 16.45 -3.14 -14.87
CA ASP A 103 17.88 -3.15 -14.51
C ASP A 103 18.72 -2.01 -15.12
N LYS A 104 18.20 -1.27 -16.12
CA LYS A 104 18.85 -0.11 -16.74
C LYS A 104 18.45 1.23 -16.14
N LEU A 105 17.44 1.24 -15.29
CA LEU A 105 16.91 2.42 -14.63
C LEU A 105 17.21 2.28 -13.14
N GLU A 106 17.69 3.35 -12.53
CA GLU A 106 17.88 3.39 -11.08
C GLU A 106 16.85 4.33 -10.48
N ARG A 107 16.33 3.97 -9.31
CA ARG A 107 15.46 4.86 -8.55
C ARG A 107 16.26 6.04 -7.99
N GLU A 108 15.82 7.26 -8.31
CA GLU A 108 16.28 8.46 -7.61
C GLU A 108 15.70 8.48 -6.19
N LEU A 109 16.58 8.51 -5.18
CA LEU A 109 16.23 8.61 -3.76
C LEU A 109 16.56 10.01 -3.25
N SER A 110 15.88 10.44 -2.19
CA SER A 110 16.28 11.64 -1.47
C SER A 110 17.67 11.48 -0.84
N ASP A 111 18.48 12.55 -0.84
CA ASP A 111 19.82 12.54 -0.24
C ASP A 111 19.87 11.94 1.17
N PRO A 112 18.91 12.20 2.09
CA PRO A 112 18.93 11.61 3.42
C PRO A 112 18.77 10.08 3.41
N LEU A 113 17.88 9.55 2.56
CA LEU A 113 17.62 8.12 2.48
C LEU A 113 18.78 7.38 1.80
N GLU A 114 19.34 7.96 0.75
CA GLU A 114 20.54 7.42 0.10
C GLU A 114 21.72 7.34 1.09
N LYS A 115 21.92 8.39 1.91
CA LYS A 115 22.95 8.39 2.96
C LYS A 115 22.71 7.31 4.01
N LEU A 116 21.46 7.09 4.43
CA LEU A 116 21.10 6.00 5.33
C LEU A 116 21.47 4.63 4.73
N LEU A 117 21.08 4.38 3.47
CA LEU A 117 21.36 3.10 2.82
C LEU A 117 22.85 2.89 2.60
N CYS A 118 23.59 3.92 2.17
CA CYS A 118 25.05 3.88 2.08
C CYS A 118 25.71 3.54 3.44
N LEU A 119 25.19 4.10 4.54
CA LEU A 119 25.64 3.82 5.90
C LEU A 119 25.39 2.34 6.28
N MET A 120 24.18 1.82 6.03
CA MET A 120 23.80 0.44 6.33
C MET A 120 24.58 -0.58 5.49
N LEU A 121 24.84 -0.26 4.23
CA LEU A 121 25.53 -1.10 3.25
C LEU A 121 27.06 -0.95 3.28
N LYS A 122 27.58 -0.06 4.13
CA LYS A 122 29.03 0.23 4.27
C LYS A 122 29.70 0.68 2.97
N LEU A 123 28.98 1.46 2.16
CA LEU A 123 29.49 1.97 0.88
C LEU A 123 30.38 3.22 1.06
N ASP A 124 30.27 3.92 2.20
CA ASP A 124 31.12 5.09 2.52
C ASP A 124 32.47 4.62 3.09
N GLU A 125 33.37 4.14 2.21
CA GLU A 125 34.74 3.74 2.57
C GLU A 125 35.63 4.97 2.86
N LYS A 126 35.37 5.66 3.98
CA LYS A 126 36.38 6.50 4.62
C LYS A 126 37.09 5.68 5.69
N PRO A 127 38.41 5.39 5.56
CA PRO A 127 39.14 4.43 6.39
C PRO A 127 39.29 4.81 7.88
N MET A 128 38.67 5.92 8.30
CA MET A 128 38.78 6.50 9.65
C MET A 128 37.43 6.55 10.40
N LYS A 129 36.31 6.13 9.79
CA LYS A 129 35.00 6.14 10.48
C LYS A 129 34.82 4.89 11.36
N PRO A 130 34.28 5.05 12.59
CA PRO A 130 33.92 3.91 13.43
C PRO A 130 32.88 3.03 12.76
N ALA A 131 32.83 1.75 13.14
CA ALA A 131 31.84 0.81 12.62
C ALA A 131 30.43 1.27 12.97
N VAL A 132 29.57 1.35 11.96
CA VAL A 132 28.14 1.70 12.10
C VAL A 132 27.45 0.73 13.05
N THR A 133 26.77 1.27 14.05
CA THR A 133 25.99 0.51 15.03
C THR A 133 24.50 0.61 14.76
N LEU A 134 23.70 -0.28 15.37
CA LEU A 134 22.23 -0.21 15.28
C LEU A 134 21.68 1.10 15.87
N GLN A 135 22.33 1.61 16.92
CA GLN A 135 21.98 2.87 17.56
C GLN A 135 22.19 4.06 16.62
N ASP A 136 23.24 4.04 15.79
CA ASP A 136 23.47 5.09 14.79
C ASP A 136 22.33 5.13 13.76
N VAL A 137 21.90 3.96 13.28
CA VAL A 137 20.81 3.85 12.29
C VAL A 137 19.48 4.30 12.89
N ILE A 138 19.14 3.86 14.11
CA ILE A 138 17.93 4.31 14.82
C ILE A 138 17.95 5.83 14.95
N LYS A 139 19.06 6.40 15.40
CA LYS A 139 19.20 7.85 15.57
C LYS A 139 19.03 8.61 14.25
N VAL A 140 19.60 8.13 13.15
CA VAL A 140 19.41 8.76 11.82
C VAL A 140 17.94 8.74 11.41
N CYS A 141 17.21 7.65 11.67
CA CYS A 141 15.77 7.61 11.44
C CYS A 141 15.01 8.59 12.35
N GLU A 142 15.36 8.72 13.64
CA GLU A 142 14.72 9.71 14.52
C GLU A 142 14.95 11.15 14.04
N GLU A 143 16.16 11.46 13.61
CA GLU A 143 16.56 12.79 13.09
C GLU A 143 15.96 13.11 11.71
N HIS A 144 15.43 12.12 10.99
CA HIS A 144 14.68 12.34 9.75
C HIS A 144 13.39 13.13 10.00
N LEU A 145 12.78 12.97 11.17
CA LEU A 145 11.56 13.65 11.55
C LEU A 145 11.85 15.02 12.17
N SER A 146 10.93 15.96 12.00
CA SER A 146 11.02 17.28 12.67
C SER A 146 11.06 17.17 14.20
N ARG A 147 10.46 16.11 14.75
CA ARG A 147 10.43 15.82 16.19
C ARG A 147 10.91 14.38 16.43
N PRO A 148 12.20 14.18 16.76
CA PRO A 148 12.78 12.85 16.99
C PRO A 148 12.02 12.00 18.03
N SER A 149 11.46 12.65 19.06
CA SER A 149 10.67 12.00 20.11
C SER A 149 9.40 11.28 19.60
N GLU A 150 8.89 11.67 18.44
CA GLU A 150 7.67 11.11 17.86
C GLU A 150 7.96 9.91 16.93
N ALA A 151 9.22 9.59 16.67
CA ALA A 151 9.63 8.57 15.70
C ALA A 151 8.97 7.21 15.94
N SER A 152 8.93 6.74 17.19
CA SER A 152 8.30 5.46 17.52
C SER A 152 6.82 5.43 17.11
N SER A 153 6.06 6.48 17.46
CA SER A 153 4.63 6.57 17.17
C SER A 153 4.37 6.76 15.67
N HIS A 154 5.16 7.63 15.03
CA HIS A 154 5.06 7.93 13.60
C HIS A 154 5.33 6.69 12.75
N TYR A 155 6.45 6.00 12.98
CA TYR A 155 6.82 4.83 12.21
C TYR A 155 5.92 3.61 12.50
N GLU A 156 5.40 3.47 13.72
CA GLU A 156 4.35 2.48 14.03
C GLU A 156 3.09 2.77 13.20
N MET A 157 2.63 4.02 13.17
CA MET A 157 1.45 4.42 12.40
C MET A 157 1.65 4.19 10.90
N THR A 158 2.81 4.54 10.34
CA THR A 158 3.14 4.30 8.93
C THR A 158 3.09 2.81 8.59
N CYS A 159 3.68 1.94 9.42
CA CYS A 159 3.62 0.49 9.22
C CYS A 159 2.20 -0.07 9.37
N ARG A 160 1.43 0.44 10.35
CA ARG A 160 0.04 0.03 10.57
C ARG A 160 -0.87 0.44 9.41
N ASN A 161 -0.67 1.62 8.85
CA ASN A 161 -1.40 2.07 7.67
C ASN A 161 -1.09 1.17 6.48
N LEU A 162 0.19 0.89 6.23
CA LEU A 162 0.61 -0.03 5.16
C LEU A 162 0.00 -1.43 5.31
N PHE A 163 -0.06 -1.95 6.54
CA PHE A 163 -0.74 -3.21 6.84
C PHE A 163 -2.25 -3.12 6.56
N THR A 164 -2.90 -2.05 6.99
CA THR A 164 -4.35 -1.85 6.83
C THR A 164 -4.72 -1.74 5.36
N ASP A 165 -3.98 -0.94 4.59
CA ASP A 165 -4.15 -0.78 3.15
C ASP A 165 -4.00 -2.13 2.41
N TYR A 166 -3.07 -2.97 2.85
CA TYR A 166 -2.92 -4.32 2.30
C TYR A 166 -4.15 -5.19 2.57
N ILE A 167 -4.66 -5.21 3.80
CA ILE A 167 -5.85 -5.98 4.17
C ILE A 167 -7.09 -5.48 3.41
N GLU A 168 -7.27 -4.16 3.31
CA GLU A 168 -8.37 -3.56 2.56
C GLU A 168 -8.31 -3.96 1.08
N LEU A 169 -7.14 -3.89 0.45
CA LEU A 169 -7.00 -4.30 -0.94
C LEU A 169 -7.25 -5.80 -1.14
N GLN A 170 -6.77 -6.66 -0.24
CA GLN A 170 -7.05 -8.09 -0.28
C GLN A 170 -8.55 -8.40 -0.16
N ASN A 171 -9.26 -7.68 0.73
CA ASN A 171 -10.71 -7.80 0.86
C ASN A 171 -11.42 -7.38 -0.42
N LEU A 172 -11.02 -6.25 -1.02
CA LEU A 172 -11.57 -5.78 -2.30
C LEU A 172 -11.32 -6.79 -3.43
N VAL A 173 -10.11 -7.35 -3.54
CA VAL A 173 -9.78 -8.39 -4.53
C VAL A 173 -10.65 -9.62 -4.33
N THR A 174 -10.84 -10.07 -3.09
CA THR A 174 -11.70 -11.22 -2.76
C THR A 174 -13.15 -10.97 -3.16
N ILE A 175 -13.69 -9.77 -2.88
CA ILE A 175 -15.05 -9.38 -3.28
C ILE A 175 -15.19 -9.39 -4.81
N ILE A 176 -14.20 -8.88 -5.55
CA ILE A 176 -14.22 -8.86 -7.01
C ILE A 176 -14.14 -10.28 -7.58
N GLN A 177 -13.31 -11.15 -7.02
CA GLN A 177 -13.15 -12.52 -7.49
C GLN A 177 -14.41 -13.35 -7.23
N THR A 178 -14.95 -13.30 -6.00
CA THR A 178 -16.17 -14.03 -5.63
C THR A 178 -17.39 -13.55 -6.42
N SER A 179 -17.53 -12.24 -6.64
CA SER A 179 -18.62 -11.71 -7.49
C SER A 179 -18.49 -12.14 -8.97
N ARG A 180 -17.26 -12.24 -9.51
CA ARG A 180 -17.01 -12.79 -10.85
C ARG A 180 -17.29 -14.30 -10.92
N GLU A 181 -16.94 -15.07 -9.90
CA GLU A 181 -17.23 -16.52 -9.82
C GLU A 181 -18.72 -16.81 -9.74
N VAL A 182 -19.50 -15.99 -9.02
CA VAL A 182 -20.97 -16.08 -8.98
C VAL A 182 -21.58 -15.77 -10.35
N HIS A 183 -20.95 -14.94 -11.17
CA HIS A 183 -21.40 -14.65 -12.53
C HIS A 183 -20.98 -15.72 -13.56
N LEU A 184 -19.91 -16.48 -13.26
CA LEU A 184 -19.41 -17.60 -14.08
C LEU A 184 -20.10 -18.93 -13.73
N ARG A 185 -20.55 -19.12 -12.48
CA ARG A 185 -21.54 -20.15 -12.15
C ARG A 185 -22.89 -19.69 -12.69
N SER A 186 -23.58 -20.60 -13.39
CA SER A 186 -24.84 -20.35 -14.11
C SER A 186 -25.73 -19.30 -13.42
N PRO A 187 -26.16 -18.23 -14.12
CA PRO A 187 -27.00 -17.16 -13.55
C PRO A 187 -28.25 -17.70 -12.83
N LEU A 188 -28.70 -18.89 -13.21
CA LEU A 188 -29.89 -19.57 -12.70
C LEU A 188 -29.84 -19.87 -11.19
N SER A 189 -28.67 -20.06 -10.55
CA SER A 189 -28.62 -20.37 -9.12
C SER A 189 -28.91 -19.15 -8.23
N PHE A 190 -28.47 -17.96 -8.64
CA PHE A 190 -28.77 -16.71 -7.93
C PHE A 190 -30.22 -16.27 -8.19
N TYR A 191 -30.73 -16.44 -9.42
CA TYR A 191 -32.15 -16.26 -9.70
C TYR A 191 -33.02 -17.22 -8.88
N SER A 192 -32.61 -18.47 -8.67
CA SER A 192 -33.39 -19.42 -7.85
C SER A 192 -33.55 -18.96 -6.40
N GLN A 193 -32.48 -18.49 -5.76
CA GLN A 193 -32.53 -18.01 -4.37
C GLN A 193 -33.35 -16.71 -4.25
N CYS A 194 -33.13 -15.75 -5.16
CA CYS A 194 -33.89 -14.50 -5.19
C CYS A 194 -35.37 -14.72 -5.54
N LEU A 195 -35.69 -15.58 -6.51
CA LEU A 195 -37.07 -15.93 -6.86
C LEU A 195 -37.76 -16.66 -5.71
N HIS A 196 -37.07 -17.50 -4.94
CA HIS A 196 -37.66 -18.16 -3.78
C HIS A 196 -38.05 -17.15 -2.69
N THR A 197 -37.15 -16.21 -2.38
CA THR A 197 -37.43 -15.12 -1.42
C THR A 197 -38.53 -14.19 -1.92
N LEU A 198 -38.56 -13.86 -3.22
CA LEU A 198 -39.63 -13.06 -3.84
C LEU A 198 -40.98 -13.79 -3.77
N THR A 199 -41.02 -15.08 -4.11
CA THR A 199 -42.25 -15.89 -4.07
C THR A 199 -42.80 -15.99 -2.64
N TYR A 200 -41.93 -16.11 -1.63
CA TYR A 200 -42.31 -16.07 -0.21
C TYR A 200 -42.89 -14.69 0.19
N CYS A 201 -42.22 -13.60 -0.18
CA CYS A 201 -42.70 -12.25 0.14
C CYS A 201 -44.04 -11.93 -0.55
N THR A 202 -44.20 -12.30 -1.82
CA THR A 202 -45.46 -12.14 -2.56
C THR A 202 -46.58 -12.99 -1.97
N ARG A 203 -46.30 -14.23 -1.56
CA ARG A 203 -47.31 -15.13 -0.96
C ARG A 203 -47.73 -14.72 0.45
N ASN A 204 -46.85 -14.04 1.18
CA ASN A 204 -47.11 -13.61 2.56
C ASN A 204 -47.46 -12.13 2.69
N GLY A 205 -47.74 -11.44 1.57
CA GLY A 205 -48.17 -10.04 1.58
C GLY A 205 -47.14 -9.06 2.13
N ILE A 206 -45.86 -9.43 2.13
CA ILE A 206 -44.78 -8.58 2.63
C ILE A 206 -44.45 -7.56 1.53
N PRO A 207 -44.60 -6.24 1.78
CA PRO A 207 -44.28 -5.23 0.78
C PRO A 207 -42.78 -5.20 0.56
N SER A 208 -42.31 -5.82 -0.53
CA SER A 208 -40.91 -5.72 -0.95
C SER A 208 -40.65 -4.30 -1.43
N GLN A 209 -39.88 -3.51 -0.68
CA GLN A 209 -39.42 -2.19 -1.13
C GLN A 209 -38.40 -2.34 -2.27
N SER A 210 -38.97 -2.44 -3.47
CA SER A 210 -38.72 -1.61 -4.64
C SER A 210 -37.35 -1.58 -5.32
N ILE A 211 -36.27 -2.21 -4.85
CA ILE A 211 -35.02 -2.16 -5.63
C ILE A 211 -35.04 -3.20 -6.77
N ILE A 212 -35.46 -4.44 -6.49
CA ILE A 212 -35.42 -5.53 -7.48
C ILE A 212 -36.53 -5.39 -8.54
N CYS A 213 -37.74 -4.98 -8.14
CA CYS A 213 -38.83 -4.74 -9.09
C CYS A 213 -38.54 -3.53 -10.00
N GLU A 214 -37.88 -2.48 -9.48
CA GLU A 214 -37.41 -1.35 -10.29
C GLU A 214 -36.32 -1.78 -11.29
N LEU A 215 -35.40 -2.66 -10.88
CA LEU A 215 -34.37 -3.23 -11.75
C LEU A 215 -34.96 -4.12 -12.87
N GLN A 216 -35.99 -4.91 -12.57
CA GLN A 216 -36.69 -5.76 -13.54
C GLN A 216 -37.45 -4.97 -14.62
N ASN A 217 -37.88 -3.75 -14.30
CA ASN A 217 -38.45 -2.82 -15.28
C ASN A 217 -37.40 -2.14 -16.17
N GLY A 218 -36.11 -2.48 -15.97
CA GLY A 218 -34.99 -1.99 -16.75
C GLY A 218 -34.53 -0.61 -16.30
N VAL A 219 -33.44 -0.55 -15.54
CA VAL A 219 -32.75 0.71 -15.27
C VAL A 219 -31.81 1.01 -16.44
N LYS A 220 -32.26 1.87 -17.36
CA LYS A 220 -31.37 2.42 -18.39
C LYS A 220 -30.35 3.36 -17.72
N LEU A 221 -29.07 3.00 -17.74
CA LEU A 221 -27.99 3.94 -17.46
C LEU A 221 -28.11 5.10 -18.46
N ARG A 222 -28.41 6.31 -17.96
CA ARG A 222 -28.51 7.48 -18.83
C ARG A 222 -27.12 7.77 -19.40
N LYS A 223 -27.03 7.86 -20.73
CA LYS A 223 -25.86 8.45 -21.39
C LYS A 223 -25.68 9.88 -20.88
N SER A 224 -24.43 10.31 -20.71
CA SER A 224 -24.04 11.57 -20.06
C SER A 224 -24.59 12.86 -20.71
N THR A 225 -25.42 12.75 -21.75
CA THR A 225 -25.98 13.84 -22.53
C THR A 225 -27.39 14.28 -22.13
N GLU A 226 -28.09 13.56 -21.23
CA GLU A 226 -29.43 13.93 -20.76
C GLU A 226 -29.53 14.03 -19.23
N ARG A 227 -29.00 15.13 -18.68
CA ARG A 227 -29.42 15.63 -17.37
C ARG A 227 -30.48 16.73 -17.57
N PRO A 228 -31.71 16.57 -17.06
CA PRO A 228 -32.62 17.71 -16.88
C PRO A 228 -31.93 18.69 -15.92
N ARG A 229 -31.79 19.93 -16.35
CA ARG A 229 -31.28 21.04 -15.54
C ARG A 229 -32.15 21.19 -14.29
N ARG A 230 -31.76 20.55 -13.19
CA ARG A 230 -32.13 21.04 -11.86
C ARG A 230 -31.15 22.15 -11.54
N CYS A 231 -31.61 23.39 -11.59
CA CYS A 231 -30.85 24.55 -11.16
C CYS A 231 -30.54 24.43 -9.67
N PRO A 232 -29.26 24.34 -9.26
CA PRO A 232 -28.84 24.75 -7.93
C PRO A 232 -28.71 26.28 -7.90
N PRO A 233 -28.77 26.92 -6.72
CA PRO A 233 -28.53 28.36 -6.60
C PRO A 233 -27.10 28.71 -7.07
N PRO A 234 -26.85 29.95 -7.52
CA PRO A 234 -25.58 30.33 -8.14
C PRO A 234 -24.47 30.32 -7.10
N LYS A 235 -23.75 29.20 -7.02
CA LYS A 235 -22.37 29.19 -6.57
C LYS A 235 -21.54 29.25 -7.84
N GLU A 236 -20.74 30.31 -7.97
CA GLU A 236 -19.79 30.49 -9.06
C GLU A 236 -18.96 29.21 -9.20
N CYS A 237 -19.33 28.41 -10.19
CA CYS A 237 -18.59 27.22 -10.53
C CYS A 237 -17.36 27.73 -11.27
N ILE A 238 -16.21 27.74 -10.58
CA ILE A 238 -14.94 28.06 -11.20
C ILE A 238 -14.75 27.02 -12.31
N PRO A 239 -14.74 27.42 -13.60
CA PRO A 239 -14.64 26.45 -14.68
C PRO A 239 -13.31 25.72 -14.57
N SER A 240 -13.31 24.43 -14.92
CA SER A 240 -12.04 23.69 -14.92
C SER A 240 -11.05 24.35 -15.90
N PRO A 241 -9.72 24.24 -15.68
CA PRO A 241 -8.73 24.80 -16.60
C PRO A 241 -8.94 24.36 -18.06
N TYR A 242 -9.47 23.16 -18.27
CA TYR A 242 -9.84 22.63 -19.57
C TYR A 242 -11.04 23.36 -20.20
N GLU A 243 -12.07 23.66 -19.41
CA GLU A 243 -13.24 24.42 -19.88
C GLU A 243 -12.89 25.87 -20.20
N LEU A 244 -12.04 26.51 -19.39
CA LEU A 244 -11.50 27.84 -19.68
C LEU A 244 -10.72 27.87 -20.99
N LEU A 245 -9.87 26.86 -21.20
CA LEU A 245 -9.09 26.74 -22.43
C LEU A 245 -10.00 26.51 -23.65
N LEU A 246 -11.02 25.67 -23.54
CA LEU A 246 -11.99 25.47 -24.61
C LEU A 246 -12.76 26.76 -24.92
N ASP A 247 -13.17 27.51 -23.89
CA ASP A 247 -13.85 28.80 -24.04
C ASP A 247 -12.95 29.83 -24.74
N ASP A 248 -11.66 29.88 -24.37
CA ASP A 248 -10.66 30.73 -25.02
C ASP A 248 -10.41 30.33 -26.48
N ILE A 249 -10.36 29.04 -26.79
CA ILE A 249 -10.22 28.53 -28.16
C ILE A 249 -11.46 28.88 -29.00
N GLN A 250 -12.66 28.65 -28.45
CA GLN A 250 -13.93 28.92 -29.14
C GLN A 250 -14.10 30.41 -29.44
N HIS A 251 -13.77 31.28 -28.49
CA HIS A 251 -13.88 32.73 -28.64
C HIS A 251 -12.63 33.38 -29.23
N LYS A 252 -11.64 32.58 -29.67
CA LYS A 252 -10.37 33.05 -30.24
C LYS A 252 -9.63 34.04 -29.33
N ARG A 253 -9.72 33.87 -28.01
CA ARG A 253 -8.98 34.65 -27.01
C ARG A 253 -7.56 34.13 -26.81
N TYR A 254 -6.85 33.89 -27.92
CA TYR A 254 -5.48 33.40 -27.90
C TYR A 254 -4.63 34.14 -28.94
N THR A 255 -3.34 34.29 -28.64
CA THR A 255 -2.34 34.86 -29.56
C THR A 255 -1.35 33.78 -29.93
N LEU A 256 -1.44 33.25 -31.15
CA LEU A 256 -0.47 32.28 -31.65
C LEU A 256 0.83 32.99 -32.03
N ARG A 257 1.96 32.49 -31.53
CA ARG A 257 3.27 32.90 -32.04
C ARG A 257 3.57 32.12 -33.30
N LYS A 258 4.04 32.82 -34.34
CA LYS A 258 4.49 32.18 -35.57
C LYS A 258 5.74 31.36 -35.25
N VAL A 259 5.71 30.06 -35.54
CA VAL A 259 6.91 29.22 -35.48
C VAL A 259 7.71 29.54 -36.74
N SER A 260 8.95 29.99 -36.56
CA SER A 260 9.89 30.16 -37.66
C SER A 260 10.40 28.77 -38.02
N ASP A 261 10.16 28.34 -39.26
CA ASP A 261 10.83 27.16 -39.80
C ASP A 261 12.34 27.46 -39.86
N TYR A 262 13.14 26.64 -39.18
CA TYR A 262 14.60 26.61 -39.34
C TYR A 262 14.96 25.87 -40.62
#